data_AF-A0A4Q3TTN4-F1
#
_entry.id   AF-A0A4Q3TTN4-F1
#
_cell.length_a   1.000
_cell.length_b   1.000
_cell.length_c   1.000
_cell.angle_alpha   90.00
_cell.angle_beta   90.00
_cell.angle_gamma   90.00
#
_symmetry.space_group_name_H-M   'P 1'
#
loop_
_entity.id
_entity.type
_entity.pdbx_description
1 polymer ?
#
loop_
_entity_poly.entity_id
_entity_poly.type
_entity_poly.pdbx_seq_one_letter_code
_entity_poly.pdbx_strand_id
1 'polypeptide(L)'
;MTDARLEIAAGFATLQGPKADNQDFGGVHIGTAAEQREHGVVAVIADGVSGSKAGRMAAELTTRSFIDGYLDQNPLNGIAANGIKALRGFNRWLHSRGKIDPAMEGAATTFTAVILRGREATALHVGDSRAWHFRDGVLTRLTEDHTRSQQGLSHVLYRAVGIEADVKLDVRQVRLEPHDRLLLTTDGVHGVLADAVIAGLLGRRSSPDADAKAILAEVEAAGARDNATAIVIDVVRTGAPDWEAITAEAEGLAILPPPAVGDNVDGFALQRLVADGRYTRLFLGKDTLGDGGMVVLKFPKPAVVSER
;
A
#
# COMPACT_ATOMS: atom_id res chain seq x y z
N MET A 1 9.71 20.83 -15.47
CA MET A 1 9.52 19.74 -14.50
C MET A 1 8.50 18.78 -15.08
N THR A 2 8.95 17.66 -15.63
CA THR A 2 8.07 16.61 -16.16
C THR A 2 7.20 16.06 -15.03
N ASP A 3 5.89 16.03 -15.28
CA ASP A 3 4.84 15.54 -14.39
C ASP A 3 5.08 14.04 -14.10
N ALA A 4 5.87 13.76 -13.07
CA ALA A 4 6.16 12.42 -12.58
C ALA A 4 4.97 11.95 -11.73
N ARG A 5 3.88 11.62 -12.43
CA ARG A 5 2.65 11.06 -11.90
C ARG A 5 2.75 9.54 -11.82
N LEU A 6 2.23 8.97 -10.74
CA LEU A 6 2.01 7.52 -10.63
C LEU A 6 1.00 7.08 -11.70
N GLU A 7 1.42 6.16 -12.56
CA GLU A 7 0.58 5.57 -13.60
C GLU A 7 0.48 4.07 -13.37
N ILE A 8 -0.75 3.57 -13.32
CA ILE A 8 -1.04 2.16 -13.08
C ILE A 8 -2.10 1.66 -14.04
N ALA A 9 -2.14 0.34 -14.23
CA ALA A 9 -3.27 -0.36 -14.80
C ALA A 9 -3.78 -1.39 -13.78
N ALA A 10 -5.09 -1.61 -13.71
CA ALA A 10 -5.67 -2.55 -12.75
C ALA A 10 -6.70 -3.46 -13.43
N GLY A 11 -6.81 -4.68 -12.92
CA GLY A 11 -7.77 -5.70 -13.33
C GLY A 11 -8.41 -6.33 -12.11
N PHE A 12 -9.69 -6.70 -12.25
CA PHE A 12 -10.50 -7.29 -11.18
C PHE A 12 -11.26 -8.48 -11.74
N ALA A 13 -11.24 -9.59 -11.01
CA ALA A 13 -12.10 -10.73 -11.30
C ALA A 13 -12.62 -11.30 -9.98
N THR A 14 -13.85 -11.83 -10.02
CA THR A 14 -14.47 -12.56 -8.90
C THR A 14 -15.25 -13.77 -9.42
N LEU A 15 -15.23 -14.86 -8.66
CA LEU A 15 -15.85 -16.14 -8.97
C LEU A 15 -16.67 -16.58 -7.76
N GLN A 16 -17.95 -16.90 -7.99
CA GLN A 16 -18.83 -17.42 -6.94
C GLN A 16 -18.43 -18.84 -6.49
N GLY A 17 -17.87 -19.65 -7.38
CA GLY A 17 -17.51 -21.03 -7.07
C GLY A 17 -18.75 -21.86 -6.69
N PRO A 18 -18.62 -22.86 -5.78
CA PRO A 18 -19.69 -23.79 -5.46
C PRO A 18 -20.74 -23.24 -4.47
N LYS A 19 -20.55 -22.02 -3.94
CA LYS A 19 -21.47 -21.43 -2.95
C LYS A 19 -22.74 -20.91 -3.61
N ALA A 20 -23.79 -20.73 -2.82
CA ALA A 20 -25.07 -20.20 -3.32
C ALA A 20 -25.00 -18.72 -3.71
N ASP A 21 -24.16 -17.94 -3.03
CA ASP A 21 -23.95 -16.52 -3.24
C ASP A 21 -22.45 -16.22 -3.22
N ASN A 22 -22.05 -15.10 -3.83
CA ASN A 22 -20.71 -14.55 -3.70
C ASN A 22 -20.69 -13.50 -2.58
N GLN A 23 -19.95 -13.79 -1.51
CA GLN A 23 -19.76 -12.93 -0.34
C GLN A 23 -18.46 -12.13 -0.38
N ASP A 24 -17.61 -12.36 -1.37
CA ASP A 24 -16.45 -11.51 -1.64
C ASP A 24 -16.91 -10.16 -2.20
N PHE A 25 -16.11 -9.13 -1.91
CA PHE A 25 -16.22 -7.84 -2.56
C PHE A 25 -14.84 -7.20 -2.72
N GLY A 26 -14.68 -6.37 -3.74
CA GLY A 26 -13.47 -5.59 -3.89
C GLY A 26 -13.69 -4.39 -4.78
N GLY A 27 -12.71 -3.49 -4.79
CA GLY A 27 -12.79 -2.25 -5.53
C GLY A 27 -11.42 -1.62 -5.73
N VAL A 28 -11.28 -0.90 -6.84
CA VAL A 28 -10.09 -0.08 -7.14
C VAL A 28 -10.55 1.34 -7.43
N HIS A 29 -10.08 2.28 -6.63
CA HIS A 29 -10.23 3.71 -6.84
C HIS A 29 -8.90 4.29 -7.36
N ILE A 30 -8.86 4.54 -8.66
CA ILE A 30 -7.70 5.16 -9.32
C ILE A 30 -7.71 6.68 -9.13
N GLY A 31 -8.89 7.29 -9.05
CA GLY A 31 -9.04 8.74 -8.88
C GLY A 31 -8.55 9.59 -10.06
N THR A 32 -8.79 10.89 -9.95
CA THR A 32 -8.23 11.95 -10.79
C THR A 32 -6.73 12.16 -10.50
N ALA A 33 -6.05 12.94 -11.33
CA ALA A 33 -4.65 13.28 -11.08
C ALA A 33 -4.43 14.05 -9.76
N ALA A 34 -5.42 14.80 -9.28
CA ALA A 34 -5.34 15.50 -7.99
C ALA A 34 -5.46 14.51 -6.82
N GLU A 35 -6.47 13.65 -6.84
CA GLU A 35 -6.67 12.61 -5.83
C GLU A 35 -5.47 11.65 -5.75
N GLN A 36 -4.89 11.28 -6.90
CA GLN A 36 -3.68 10.44 -6.91
C GLN A 36 -2.46 11.10 -6.25
N ARG A 37 -2.35 12.43 -6.32
CA ARG A 37 -1.26 13.16 -5.65
C ARG A 37 -1.49 13.23 -4.14
N GLU A 38 -2.73 13.43 -3.72
CA GLU A 38 -3.07 13.62 -2.31
C GLU A 38 -3.19 12.27 -1.56
N HIS A 39 -3.97 11.35 -2.13
CA HIS A 39 -4.38 10.10 -1.49
C HIS A 39 -3.76 8.86 -2.11
N GLY A 40 -3.37 8.93 -3.39
CA GLY A 40 -2.87 7.79 -4.15
C GLY A 40 -3.98 6.97 -4.80
N VAL A 41 -3.62 5.79 -5.33
CA VAL A 41 -4.55 4.78 -5.84
C VAL A 41 -4.87 3.81 -4.72
N VAL A 42 -6.15 3.51 -4.51
CA VAL A 42 -6.61 2.62 -3.44
C VAL A 42 -7.21 1.36 -4.05
N ALA A 43 -6.71 0.19 -3.68
CA ALA A 43 -7.32 -1.10 -4.00
C ALA A 43 -7.68 -1.84 -2.71
N VAL A 44 -8.85 -2.47 -2.69
CA VAL A 44 -9.38 -3.15 -1.51
C VAL A 44 -10.03 -4.45 -1.93
N ILE A 45 -9.83 -5.49 -1.12
CA ILE A 45 -10.56 -6.76 -1.18
C ILE A 45 -11.05 -7.12 0.22
N ALA A 46 -12.22 -7.75 0.28
CA ALA A 46 -12.88 -8.17 1.49
C ALA A 46 -13.63 -9.48 1.22
N ASP A 47 -13.51 -10.42 2.13
CA ASP A 47 -14.19 -11.72 2.13
C ASP A 47 -15.18 -11.73 3.29
N GLY A 48 -16.47 -11.82 2.95
CA GLY A 48 -17.56 -11.79 3.89
C GLY A 48 -17.65 -13.08 4.69
N VAL A 49 -17.63 -12.97 6.02
CA VAL A 49 -17.61 -14.12 6.93
C VAL A 49 -18.95 -14.22 7.64
N SER A 50 -19.95 -14.87 7.01
CA SER A 50 -21.13 -15.34 7.73
C SER A 50 -21.86 -16.48 6.99
N GLY A 51 -22.52 -17.37 7.73
CA GLY A 51 -23.44 -18.37 7.14
C GLY A 51 -24.73 -17.79 6.56
N SER A 52 -24.81 -16.47 6.35
CA SER A 52 -26.00 -15.72 5.98
C SER A 52 -25.66 -14.61 4.97
N LYS A 53 -26.66 -13.81 4.55
CA LYS A 53 -26.44 -12.64 3.67
C LYS A 53 -25.63 -11.51 4.33
N ALA A 54 -25.40 -11.58 5.65
CA ALA A 54 -24.68 -10.56 6.40
C ALA A 54 -23.20 -10.44 6.00
N GLY A 55 -22.55 -11.55 5.61
CA GLY A 55 -21.14 -11.55 5.16
C GLY A 55 -20.95 -10.69 3.91
N ARG A 56 -21.77 -10.91 2.88
CA ARG A 56 -21.74 -10.09 1.66
C ARG A 56 -21.94 -8.60 1.95
N MET A 57 -22.91 -8.26 2.80
CA MET A 57 -23.15 -6.87 3.19
C MET A 57 -21.96 -6.28 3.95
N ALA A 58 -21.34 -7.05 4.84
CA ALA A 58 -20.14 -6.64 5.55
C ALA A 58 -18.99 -6.32 4.59
N ALA A 59 -18.68 -7.21 3.64
CA ALA A 59 -17.62 -7.03 2.66
C ALA A 59 -17.83 -5.80 1.78
N GLU A 60 -19.05 -5.64 1.23
CA GLU A 60 -19.41 -4.51 0.36
C GLU A 60 -19.33 -3.16 1.10
N LEU A 61 -19.97 -3.07 2.28
CA LEU A 61 -20.00 -1.83 3.06
C LEU A 61 -18.60 -1.46 3.57
N THR A 62 -17.81 -2.44 4.00
CA THR A 62 -16.42 -2.22 4.46
C THR A 62 -15.57 -1.64 3.34
N THR A 63 -15.64 -2.24 2.14
CA THR A 63 -14.87 -1.80 0.98
C THR A 63 -15.21 -0.37 0.58
N ARG A 64 -16.50 -0.06 0.41
CA ARG A 64 -16.95 1.28 0.01
C ARG A 64 -16.64 2.33 1.07
N SER A 65 -17.00 2.04 2.32
CA SER A 65 -16.81 2.99 3.42
C SER A 65 -15.34 3.26 3.71
N PHE A 66 -14.46 2.27 3.50
CA PHE A 66 -13.02 2.50 3.60
C PHE A 66 -12.51 3.44 2.51
N ILE A 67 -12.89 3.21 1.24
CA ILE A 67 -12.45 4.07 0.12
C ILE A 67 -12.91 5.50 0.37
N ASP A 68 -14.20 5.71 0.63
CA ASP A 68 -14.76 7.05 0.88
C ASP A 68 -14.11 7.69 2.12
N GLY A 69 -14.05 6.96 3.22
CA GLY A 69 -13.48 7.46 4.48
C GLY A 69 -11.98 7.76 4.40
N TYR A 70 -11.22 7.09 3.54
CA TYR A 70 -9.80 7.34 3.31
C TYR A 70 -9.57 8.59 2.45
N LEU A 71 -10.37 8.77 1.41
CA LEU A 71 -10.32 9.95 0.53
C LEU A 71 -10.74 11.23 1.28
N ASP A 72 -11.58 11.13 2.31
CA ASP A 72 -11.95 12.26 3.16
C ASP A 72 -10.88 12.69 4.18
N GLN A 73 -9.78 11.95 4.33
CA GLN A 73 -8.75 12.29 5.32
C GLN A 73 -7.80 13.39 4.85
N ASN A 74 -7.21 14.15 5.79
CA ASN A 74 -6.12 15.06 5.43
C ASN A 74 -4.90 14.25 4.95
N PRO A 75 -4.42 14.43 3.70
CA PRO A 75 -3.35 13.63 3.12
C PRO A 75 -2.00 13.76 3.83
N LEU A 76 -1.83 14.81 4.65
CA LEU A 76 -0.61 15.09 5.42
C LEU A 76 -0.41 14.20 6.64
N ASN A 77 -1.43 13.44 7.06
CA ASN A 77 -1.33 12.55 8.23
C ASN A 77 -0.61 11.22 7.94
N GLY A 78 -0.19 10.99 6.68
CA GLY A 78 0.40 9.72 6.25
C GLY A 78 -0.63 8.64 5.93
N ILE A 79 -0.26 7.73 5.02
CA ILE A 79 -1.16 6.72 4.45
C ILE A 79 -1.69 5.77 5.54
N ALA A 80 -0.78 5.23 6.36
CA ALA A 80 -1.14 4.24 7.38
C ALA A 80 -2.09 4.80 8.44
N ALA A 81 -1.82 6.00 8.97
CA ALA A 81 -2.67 6.63 9.97
C ALA A 81 -4.05 6.96 9.40
N ASN A 82 -4.12 7.47 8.16
CA ASN A 82 -5.38 7.73 7.47
C ASN A 82 -6.19 6.46 7.24
N GLY A 83 -5.55 5.38 6.77
CA GLY A 83 -6.24 4.11 6.56
C GLY A 83 -6.78 3.50 7.85
N ILE A 84 -5.99 3.49 8.94
CA ILE A 84 -6.45 3.04 10.25
C ILE A 84 -7.64 3.87 10.73
N LYS A 85 -7.58 5.19 10.56
CA LYS A 85 -8.64 6.11 10.99
C LYS A 85 -9.92 5.91 10.17
N ALA A 86 -9.80 5.75 8.85
CA ALA A 86 -10.92 5.50 7.94
C ALA A 86 -11.69 4.23 8.31
N LEU A 87 -10.98 3.12 8.58
CA LEU A 87 -11.63 1.85 8.91
C LEU A 87 -12.20 1.83 10.35
N ARG A 88 -11.54 2.48 11.31
CA ARG A 88 -11.92 2.41 12.74
C ARG A 88 -13.36 2.85 12.99
N GLY A 89 -13.79 3.96 12.37
CA GLY A 89 -15.15 4.48 12.52
C GLY A 89 -16.18 3.48 12.00
N PHE A 90 -15.94 2.96 10.79
CA PHE A 90 -16.81 1.97 10.17
C PHE A 90 -16.86 0.64 10.94
N ASN A 91 -15.72 0.13 11.40
CA ASN A 91 -15.67 -1.11 12.18
C ASN A 91 -16.56 -1.06 13.43
N ARG A 92 -16.50 0.05 14.19
CA ARG A 92 -17.36 0.24 15.37
C ARG A 92 -18.84 0.23 15.02
N TRP A 93 -19.19 0.86 13.90
CA TRP A 93 -20.56 0.84 13.40
C TRP A 93 -20.99 -0.58 13.02
N LEU A 94 -20.17 -1.32 12.27
CA LEU A 94 -20.49 -2.68 11.83
C LEU A 94 -20.63 -3.63 13.02
N HIS A 95 -19.67 -3.62 13.96
CA HIS A 95 -19.72 -4.42 15.18
C HIS A 95 -20.96 -4.09 16.05
N SER A 96 -21.37 -2.82 16.12
CA SER A 96 -22.59 -2.42 16.82
C SER A 96 -23.84 -2.96 16.10
N ARG A 97 -23.92 -2.78 14.77
CA ARG A 97 -25.03 -3.26 13.94
C ARG A 97 -25.20 -4.77 14.03
N GLY A 98 -24.11 -5.53 14.00
CA GLY A 98 -24.16 -6.98 14.10
C GLY A 98 -24.67 -7.53 15.44
N LYS A 99 -24.85 -6.69 16.46
CA LYS A 99 -25.47 -7.05 17.75
C LYS A 99 -26.94 -6.67 17.87
N ILE A 100 -27.40 -5.67 17.10
CA ILE A 100 -28.73 -5.06 17.30
C ILE A 100 -29.68 -5.24 16.10
N ASP A 101 -29.13 -5.49 14.91
CA ASP A 101 -29.89 -5.65 13.68
C ASP A 101 -29.89 -7.13 13.26
N PRO A 102 -31.04 -7.83 13.30
CA PRO A 102 -31.15 -9.23 12.89
C PRO A 102 -30.69 -9.49 11.45
N ALA A 103 -30.79 -8.51 10.55
CA ALA A 103 -30.32 -8.68 9.17
C ALA A 103 -28.79 -8.67 9.05
N MET A 104 -28.10 -8.10 10.04
CA MET A 104 -26.65 -7.98 10.11
C MET A 104 -26.05 -8.86 11.21
N GLU A 105 -26.84 -9.77 11.80
CA GLU A 105 -26.39 -10.60 12.92
C GLU A 105 -25.09 -11.33 12.55
N GLY A 106 -24.04 -11.09 13.35
CA GLY A 106 -22.71 -11.66 13.11
C GLY A 106 -22.00 -11.16 11.84
N ALA A 107 -22.40 -10.03 11.26
CA ALA A 107 -21.75 -9.42 10.10
C ALA A 107 -20.26 -9.16 10.38
N ALA A 108 -19.40 -9.92 9.71
CA ALA A 108 -17.96 -9.78 9.75
C ALA A 108 -17.37 -9.97 8.36
N THR A 109 -16.17 -9.43 8.14
CA THR A 109 -15.45 -9.57 6.87
C THR A 109 -13.95 -9.43 7.09
N THR A 110 -13.15 -10.10 6.26
CA THR A 110 -11.74 -9.73 6.11
C THR A 110 -11.63 -8.33 5.50
N PHE A 111 -10.45 -7.74 5.60
CA PHE A 111 -10.12 -6.50 4.90
C PHE A 111 -8.64 -6.50 4.54
N THR A 112 -8.35 -6.36 3.26
CA THR A 112 -6.99 -6.12 2.76
C THR A 112 -7.02 -5.00 1.75
N ALA A 113 -6.27 -3.94 2.01
CA ALA A 113 -6.12 -2.81 1.11
C ALA A 113 -4.65 -2.60 0.76
N VAL A 114 -4.42 -2.07 -0.44
CA VAL A 114 -3.13 -1.58 -0.90
C VAL A 114 -3.33 -0.17 -1.43
N ILE A 115 -2.57 0.77 -0.89
CA ILE A 115 -2.58 2.18 -1.30
C ILE A 115 -1.24 2.50 -1.95
N LEU A 116 -1.26 2.91 -3.21
CA LEU A 116 -0.07 3.29 -3.98
C LEU A 116 -0.01 4.82 -4.09
N ARG A 117 1.03 5.45 -3.57
CA ARG A 117 1.24 6.90 -3.66
C ARG A 117 2.72 7.19 -3.92
N GLY A 118 3.01 8.03 -4.91
CA GLY A 118 4.38 8.36 -5.30
C GLY A 118 5.18 7.13 -5.71
N ARG A 119 6.13 6.72 -4.86
CA ARG A 119 7.02 5.56 -5.05
C ARG A 119 6.82 4.48 -3.99
N GLU A 120 5.71 4.51 -3.27
CA GLU A 120 5.45 3.55 -2.20
C GLU A 120 4.08 2.91 -2.34
N ALA A 121 3.98 1.67 -1.91
CA ALA A 121 2.73 0.98 -1.66
C ALA A 121 2.64 0.62 -0.17
N THR A 122 1.51 0.95 0.44
CA THR A 122 1.19 0.60 1.83
C THR A 122 0.05 -0.42 1.82
N ALA A 123 0.32 -1.63 2.29
CA ALA A 123 -0.69 -2.64 2.57
C ALA A 123 -1.24 -2.47 3.99
N LEU A 124 -2.58 -2.53 4.11
CA LEU A 124 -3.32 -2.51 5.36
C LEU A 124 -4.17 -3.78 5.44
N HIS A 125 -4.07 -4.53 6.53
CA HIS A 125 -4.60 -5.89 6.54
C HIS A 125 -5.20 -6.32 7.88
N VAL A 126 -6.32 -7.05 7.78
CA VAL A 126 -6.92 -7.87 8.84
C VAL A 126 -7.71 -9.04 8.24
N GLY A 127 -7.54 -10.25 8.76
CA GLY A 127 -8.17 -11.48 8.25
C GLY A 127 -7.16 -12.37 7.53
N ASP A 128 -7.58 -13.10 6.50
CA ASP A 128 -6.74 -14.06 5.76
C ASP A 128 -6.76 -13.85 4.24
N SER A 129 -7.43 -12.80 3.76
CA SER A 129 -7.13 -12.28 2.43
C SER A 129 -5.67 -11.79 2.36
N ARG A 130 -5.05 -11.87 1.18
CA ARG A 130 -3.61 -11.62 1.03
C ARG A 130 -3.32 -10.52 0.03
N ALA A 131 -2.31 -9.72 0.34
CA ALA A 131 -1.64 -8.84 -0.61
C ALA A 131 -0.26 -9.38 -0.93
N TRP A 132 0.15 -9.24 -2.19
CA TRP A 132 1.40 -9.75 -2.73
C TRP A 132 2.09 -8.67 -3.57
N HIS A 133 3.41 -8.70 -3.57
CA HIS A 133 4.27 -7.91 -4.45
C HIS A 133 5.06 -8.85 -5.35
N PHE A 134 5.04 -8.59 -6.65
CA PHE A 134 5.73 -9.37 -7.65
C PHE A 134 6.73 -8.50 -8.40
N ARG A 135 7.99 -8.88 -8.32
CA ARG A 135 9.13 -8.23 -9.00
C ARG A 135 10.11 -9.29 -9.45
N ASP A 136 10.61 -9.17 -10.69
CA ASP A 136 11.66 -10.02 -11.25
C ASP A 136 11.44 -11.53 -11.06
N GLY A 137 10.19 -11.98 -11.21
CA GLY A 137 9.82 -13.39 -11.08
C GLY A 137 9.59 -13.86 -9.64
N VAL A 138 9.81 -13.00 -8.64
CA VAL A 138 9.63 -13.32 -7.22
C VAL A 138 8.28 -12.79 -6.74
N LEU A 139 7.42 -13.69 -6.26
CA LEU A 139 6.17 -13.35 -5.60
C LEU A 139 6.39 -13.31 -4.09
N THR A 140 6.29 -12.12 -3.50
CA THR A 140 6.50 -11.88 -2.07
C THR A 140 5.16 -11.54 -1.41
N ARG A 141 4.81 -12.30 -0.37
CA ARG A 141 3.62 -12.04 0.43
C ARG A 141 3.83 -10.82 1.35
N LEU A 142 2.85 -9.91 1.41
CA LEU A 142 2.91 -8.68 2.22
C LEU A 142 2.11 -8.74 3.53
N THR A 143 1.22 -9.73 3.68
CA THR A 143 0.33 -9.89 4.84
C THR A 143 0.65 -11.16 5.62
N GLU A 144 0.08 -11.33 6.82
CA GLU A 144 0.11 -12.56 7.63
C GLU A 144 -1.32 -12.95 7.99
N ASP A 145 -1.71 -14.22 7.84
CA ASP A 145 -3.11 -14.63 8.01
C ASP A 145 -3.49 -14.59 9.50
N HIS A 146 -4.63 -13.96 9.81
CA HIS A 146 -5.17 -13.89 11.17
C HIS A 146 -6.12 -15.05 11.46
N THR A 147 -5.66 -16.27 11.22
CA THR A 147 -6.39 -17.52 11.47
C THR A 147 -5.79 -18.34 12.60
N ARG A 148 -6.55 -19.31 13.13
CA ARG A 148 -6.04 -20.22 14.16
C ARG A 148 -5.15 -21.30 13.54
N SER A 149 -3.94 -21.46 14.07
CA SER A 149 -2.95 -22.46 13.59
C SER A 149 -3.28 -23.91 13.97
N GLN A 150 -4.31 -24.15 14.78
CA GLN A 150 -4.71 -25.49 15.21
C GLN A 150 -5.33 -26.29 14.05
N GLN A 151 -4.97 -27.58 13.94
CA GLN A 151 -5.53 -28.48 12.93
C GLN A 151 -7.07 -28.45 12.95
N GLY A 152 -7.67 -28.22 11.78
CA GLY A 152 -9.12 -28.12 11.62
C GLY A 152 -9.72 -26.75 11.93
N LEU A 153 -8.94 -25.78 12.42
CA LEU A 153 -9.40 -24.41 12.73
C LEU A 153 -8.73 -23.33 11.87
N SER A 154 -8.01 -23.71 10.82
CA SER A 154 -7.30 -22.78 9.92
C SER A 154 -8.21 -21.82 9.14
N HIS A 155 -9.52 -22.08 9.11
CA HIS A 155 -10.56 -21.23 8.53
C HIS A 155 -11.21 -20.29 9.58
N VAL A 156 -10.82 -20.41 10.86
CA VAL A 156 -11.39 -19.60 11.94
C VAL A 156 -10.54 -18.37 12.13
N LEU A 157 -11.07 -17.23 11.69
CA LEU A 157 -10.45 -15.92 11.92
C LEU A 157 -10.51 -15.54 13.39
N TYR A 158 -9.39 -15.04 13.92
CA TYR A 158 -9.36 -14.41 15.24
C TYR A 158 -9.30 -12.88 15.16
N ARG A 159 -9.05 -12.30 13.97
CA ARG A 159 -9.21 -10.87 13.69
C ARG A 159 -9.93 -10.69 12.35
N ALA A 160 -10.98 -9.88 12.35
CA ALA A 160 -11.69 -9.44 11.16
C ALA A 160 -12.45 -8.14 11.48
N VAL A 161 -12.92 -7.43 10.45
CA VAL A 161 -13.79 -6.26 10.63
C VAL A 161 -15.15 -6.73 11.14
N GLY A 162 -15.70 -6.05 12.14
CA GLY A 162 -17.01 -6.37 12.73
C GLY A 162 -16.99 -7.35 13.90
N ILE A 163 -15.89 -8.11 14.11
CA ILE A 163 -15.78 -9.07 15.23
C ILE A 163 -15.58 -8.36 16.57
N GLU A 164 -14.62 -7.43 16.63
CA GLU A 164 -14.32 -6.64 17.83
C GLU A 164 -14.62 -5.16 17.60
N ALA A 165 -14.88 -4.41 18.69
CA ALA A 165 -15.18 -2.98 18.60
C ALA A 165 -14.00 -2.16 18.04
N ASP A 166 -12.77 -2.53 18.38
CA ASP A 166 -11.56 -1.85 17.92
C ASP A 166 -10.75 -2.78 17.02
N VAL A 167 -10.79 -2.51 15.72
CA VAL A 167 -9.98 -3.22 14.72
C VAL A 167 -8.51 -2.80 14.82
N LYS A 168 -7.62 -3.79 14.83
CA LYS A 168 -6.18 -3.60 14.64
C LYS A 168 -5.84 -3.98 13.21
N LEU A 169 -5.12 -3.10 12.51
CA LEU A 169 -4.62 -3.36 11.17
C LEU A 169 -3.12 -3.61 11.23
N ASP A 170 -2.68 -4.62 10.48
CA ASP A 170 -1.28 -4.80 10.18
C ASP A 170 -0.92 -3.88 9.01
N VAL A 171 0.28 -3.28 9.06
CA VAL A 171 0.75 -2.31 8.07
C VAL A 171 2.07 -2.79 7.50
N ARG A 172 2.16 -2.87 6.17
CA ARG A 172 3.41 -3.21 5.47
C ARG A 172 3.64 -2.23 4.33
N GLN A 173 4.83 -1.64 4.29
CA GLN A 173 5.24 -0.73 3.22
C GLN A 173 6.27 -1.40 2.32
N VAL A 174 6.17 -1.13 1.02
CA VAL A 174 7.15 -1.53 0.00
C VAL A 174 7.41 -0.38 -0.96
N ARG A 175 8.64 -0.27 -1.45
CA ARG A 175 9.00 0.67 -2.50
C ARG A 175 8.56 0.13 -3.86
N LEU A 176 8.00 1.01 -4.67
CA LEU A 176 7.55 0.71 -6.02
C LEU A 176 8.62 1.06 -7.04
N GLU A 177 8.76 0.18 -8.02
CA GLU A 177 9.52 0.41 -9.23
C GLU A 177 8.61 0.21 -10.45
N PRO A 178 8.92 0.85 -11.60
CA PRO A 178 8.24 0.53 -12.84
C PRO A 178 8.28 -0.97 -13.10
N HIS A 179 7.16 -1.49 -13.58
CA HIS A 179 6.92 -2.91 -13.85
C HIS A 179 6.72 -3.83 -12.64
N ASP A 180 6.69 -3.27 -11.42
CA ASP A 180 6.16 -4.01 -10.28
C ASP A 180 4.69 -4.37 -10.50
N ARG A 181 4.29 -5.52 -9.94
CA ARG A 181 2.88 -5.91 -9.86
C ARG A 181 2.48 -6.11 -8.42
N LEU A 182 1.30 -5.61 -8.06
CA LEU A 182 0.64 -5.94 -6.81
C LEU A 182 -0.56 -6.83 -7.10
N LEU A 183 -0.80 -7.79 -6.22
CA LEU A 183 -1.93 -8.71 -6.30
C LEU A 183 -2.65 -8.73 -4.95
N LEU A 184 -3.97 -8.62 -4.96
CA LEU A 184 -4.82 -8.90 -3.80
C LEU A 184 -5.66 -10.14 -4.10
N THR A 185 -5.81 -11.04 -3.13
CA THR A 185 -6.57 -12.29 -3.27
C THR A 185 -7.36 -12.64 -2.02
N THR A 186 -8.58 -13.15 -2.16
CA THR A 186 -9.28 -13.88 -1.08
C THR A 186 -8.76 -15.32 -0.96
N ASP A 187 -9.15 -16.02 0.11
CA ASP A 187 -8.66 -17.36 0.44
C ASP A 187 -9.05 -18.41 -0.62
N GLY A 188 -10.17 -18.23 -1.33
CA GLY A 188 -10.57 -19.11 -2.42
C GLY A 188 -9.59 -19.15 -3.59
N VAL A 189 -8.69 -18.16 -3.72
CA VAL A 189 -7.58 -18.23 -4.68
C VAL A 189 -6.40 -19.02 -4.10
N HIS A 190 -5.83 -18.54 -3.00
CA HIS A 190 -4.55 -19.07 -2.48
C HIS A 190 -4.71 -20.29 -1.57
N GLY A 191 -5.95 -20.68 -1.26
CA GLY A 191 -6.31 -21.98 -0.68
C GLY A 191 -6.46 -23.08 -1.74
N VAL A 192 -6.53 -22.72 -3.03
CA VAL A 192 -6.64 -23.65 -4.17
C VAL A 192 -5.34 -23.68 -4.98
N LEU A 193 -4.80 -22.51 -5.32
CA LEU A 193 -3.60 -22.37 -6.12
C LEU A 193 -2.36 -22.20 -5.25
N ALA A 194 -1.28 -22.90 -5.62
CA ALA A 194 0.03 -22.68 -5.01
C ALA A 194 0.66 -21.36 -5.50
N ASP A 195 1.45 -20.71 -4.64
CA ASP A 195 2.13 -19.45 -4.93
C ASP A 195 2.93 -19.50 -6.24
N ALA A 196 3.55 -20.63 -6.57
CA ALA A 196 4.30 -20.81 -7.81
C ALA A 196 3.43 -20.73 -9.08
N VAL A 197 2.17 -21.17 -9.00
CA VAL A 197 1.21 -21.05 -10.12
C VAL A 197 0.83 -19.58 -10.30
N ILE A 198 0.51 -18.89 -9.20
CA ILE A 198 0.18 -17.46 -9.20
C ILE A 198 1.36 -16.65 -9.78
N ALA A 199 2.58 -16.92 -9.31
CA ALA A 199 3.80 -16.28 -9.83
C ALA A 199 4.00 -16.55 -11.33
N GLY A 200 3.75 -17.79 -11.78
CA GLY A 200 3.83 -18.16 -13.19
C GLY A 200 2.81 -17.42 -14.06
N LEU A 201 1.59 -17.22 -13.58
CA LEU A 201 0.56 -16.42 -14.28
C LEU A 201 0.97 -14.96 -14.37
N LEU A 202 1.36 -14.34 -13.25
CA LEU A 202 1.82 -12.94 -13.23
C LEU A 202 3.09 -12.72 -14.07
N GLY A 203 3.95 -13.75 -14.18
CA GLY A 203 5.16 -13.73 -15.00
C GLY A 203 4.89 -13.69 -16.51
N ARG A 204 3.69 -14.05 -16.98
CA ARG A 204 3.31 -13.94 -18.40
C ARG A 204 3.22 -12.48 -18.87
N ARG A 205 3.01 -11.55 -17.93
CA ARG A 205 2.87 -10.11 -18.18
C ARG A 205 1.77 -9.77 -19.21
N SER A 206 0.63 -10.45 -19.11
CA SER A 206 -0.59 -10.05 -19.83
C SER A 206 -1.16 -8.77 -19.23
N SER A 207 -2.26 -8.23 -19.76
CA SER A 207 -2.93 -7.11 -19.08
C SER A 207 -3.43 -7.53 -17.68
N PRO A 208 -3.51 -6.62 -16.69
CA PRO A 208 -4.03 -6.94 -15.36
C PRO A 208 -5.41 -7.61 -15.37
N ASP A 209 -6.31 -7.20 -16.27
CA ASP A 209 -7.62 -7.82 -16.44
C ASP A 209 -7.53 -9.26 -16.94
N ALA A 210 -6.65 -9.53 -17.92
CA ALA A 210 -6.44 -10.87 -18.43
C ALA A 210 -5.81 -11.80 -17.37
N ASP A 211 -4.84 -11.30 -16.60
CA ASP A 211 -4.19 -12.10 -15.56
C ASP A 211 -5.13 -12.33 -14.37
N ALA A 212 -5.95 -11.35 -13.96
CA ALA A 212 -6.97 -11.56 -12.93
C ALA A 212 -7.98 -12.66 -13.33
N LYS A 213 -8.45 -12.63 -14.59
CA LYS A 213 -9.33 -13.66 -15.15
C LYS A 213 -8.63 -15.02 -15.27
N ALA A 214 -7.37 -15.04 -15.69
CA ALA A 214 -6.60 -16.27 -15.79
C ALA A 214 -6.40 -16.93 -14.43
N ILE A 215 -6.13 -16.14 -13.37
CA ILE A 215 -6.05 -16.64 -12.00
C ILE A 215 -7.36 -17.35 -11.61
N LEU A 216 -8.51 -16.73 -11.84
CA LEU A 216 -9.78 -17.37 -11.48
C LEU A 216 -10.16 -18.54 -12.38
N ALA A 217 -9.79 -18.53 -13.66
CA ALA A 217 -9.96 -19.69 -14.53
C ALA A 217 -9.14 -20.90 -14.04
N GLU A 218 -7.92 -20.68 -13.55
CA GLU A 218 -7.11 -21.73 -12.93
C GLU A 218 -7.71 -22.21 -11.60
N VAL A 219 -8.28 -21.31 -10.78
CA VAL A 219 -9.03 -21.70 -9.56
C VAL A 219 -10.22 -22.60 -9.90
N GLU A 220 -11.01 -22.21 -10.91
CA GLU A 220 -12.16 -22.99 -11.36
C GLU A 220 -11.74 -24.37 -11.89
N ALA A 221 -10.70 -24.41 -12.73
CA ALA A 221 -10.15 -25.65 -13.30
C ALA A 221 -9.56 -26.59 -12.23
N ALA A 222 -8.96 -26.04 -11.17
CA ALA A 222 -8.43 -26.79 -10.03
C ALA A 222 -9.51 -27.24 -9.03
N GLY A 223 -10.78 -26.89 -9.27
CA GLY A 223 -11.92 -27.23 -8.42
C GLY A 223 -12.12 -26.22 -7.30
N ALA A 224 -12.71 -25.07 -7.63
CA ALA A 224 -13.05 -24.00 -6.69
C ALA A 224 -13.81 -24.55 -5.47
N ARG A 225 -13.39 -24.14 -4.26
CA ARG A 225 -13.97 -24.60 -2.98
C ARG A 225 -14.76 -23.52 -2.25
N ASP A 226 -14.49 -22.25 -2.59
CA ASP A 226 -15.12 -21.08 -2.01
C ASP A 226 -15.31 -19.99 -3.08
N ASN A 227 -15.85 -18.83 -2.68
CA ASN A 227 -15.73 -17.61 -3.44
C ASN A 227 -14.25 -17.26 -3.64
N ALA A 228 -13.89 -16.75 -4.82
CA ALA A 228 -12.51 -16.43 -5.14
C ALA A 228 -12.46 -15.10 -5.88
N THR A 229 -11.65 -14.17 -5.37
CA THR A 229 -11.53 -12.82 -5.94
C THR A 229 -10.06 -12.44 -6.05
N ALA A 230 -9.71 -11.79 -7.16
CA ALA A 230 -8.35 -11.34 -7.45
C ALA A 230 -8.35 -9.92 -8.03
N ILE A 231 -7.42 -9.09 -7.53
CA ILE A 231 -7.13 -7.76 -8.08
C ILE A 231 -5.66 -7.70 -8.47
N VAL A 232 -5.36 -7.46 -9.73
CA VAL A 232 -3.99 -7.27 -10.24
C VAL A 232 -3.78 -5.80 -10.54
N ILE A 233 -2.64 -5.25 -10.13
CA ILE A 233 -2.25 -3.85 -10.36
C ILE A 233 -0.84 -3.83 -10.93
N ASP A 234 -0.69 -3.26 -12.12
CA ASP A 234 0.61 -3.01 -12.76
C ASP A 234 1.06 -1.59 -12.47
N VAL A 235 2.29 -1.43 -11.98
CA VAL A 235 2.96 -0.13 -11.89
C VAL A 235 3.58 0.19 -13.25
N VAL A 236 2.92 1.03 -14.03
CA VAL A 236 3.41 1.46 -15.35
C VAL A 236 4.53 2.48 -15.18
N ARG A 237 4.32 3.45 -14.29
CA ARG A 237 5.30 4.50 -13.98
C ARG A 237 5.14 4.94 -12.53
N THR A 238 6.25 5.14 -11.83
CA THR A 238 6.24 5.67 -10.47
C THR A 238 6.20 7.19 -10.46
N GLY A 239 5.62 7.78 -9.42
CA GLY A 239 5.63 9.22 -9.24
C GLY A 239 7.03 9.80 -8.91
N ALA A 240 7.11 11.13 -8.81
CA ALA A 240 8.23 11.78 -8.15
C ALA A 240 8.33 11.25 -6.70
N PRO A 241 9.56 11.13 -6.15
CA PRO A 241 9.70 10.84 -4.73
C PRO A 241 9.07 12.00 -3.94
N ASP A 242 8.28 11.68 -2.92
CA ASP A 242 7.75 12.66 -1.98
C ASP A 242 8.76 12.91 -0.84
N TRP A 243 8.46 13.86 0.04
CA TRP A 243 9.34 14.20 1.16
C TRP A 243 9.64 13.01 2.08
N GLU A 244 8.68 12.11 2.28
CA GLU A 244 8.87 10.90 3.09
C GLU A 244 9.87 9.96 2.41
N ALA A 245 9.69 9.69 1.11
CA ALA A 245 10.60 8.87 0.32
C ALA A 245 12.03 9.46 0.26
N ILE A 246 12.16 10.77 0.06
CA ILE A 246 13.46 11.47 0.06
C ILE A 246 14.12 11.35 1.44
N THR A 247 13.36 11.51 2.52
CA THR A 247 13.89 11.43 3.89
C THR A 247 14.36 10.01 4.20
N ALA A 248 13.57 9.00 3.87
CA ALA A 248 13.93 7.59 4.06
C ALA A 248 15.15 7.17 3.22
N GLU A 249 15.35 7.76 2.05
CA GLU A 249 16.57 7.56 1.25
C GLU A 249 17.77 8.29 1.87
N ALA A 250 17.56 9.51 2.38
CA ALA A 250 18.58 10.30 3.05
C ALA A 250 19.03 9.72 4.41
N GLU A 251 18.16 9.01 5.14
CA GLU A 251 18.48 8.38 6.43
C GLU A 251 19.60 7.33 6.32
N GLY A 252 19.75 6.69 5.16
CA GLY A 252 20.82 5.73 4.89
C GLY A 252 22.11 6.35 4.36
N LEU A 253 22.11 7.65 4.02
CA LEU A 253 23.26 8.34 3.45
C LEU A 253 24.15 8.93 4.55
N ALA A 254 25.46 8.71 4.42
CA ALA A 254 26.43 9.33 5.31
C ALA A 254 26.39 10.86 5.15
N ILE A 255 26.27 11.59 6.25
CA ILE A 255 26.48 13.04 6.26
C ILE A 255 27.95 13.29 5.91
N LEU A 256 28.19 13.80 4.70
CA LEU A 256 29.53 14.13 4.24
C LEU A 256 30.16 15.25 5.09
N PRO A 257 31.49 15.27 5.24
CA PRO A 257 32.16 16.41 5.84
C PRO A 257 31.86 17.69 5.03
N PRO A 258 31.91 18.89 5.66
CA PRO A 258 31.70 20.12 4.93
C PRO A 258 32.73 20.26 3.80
N PRO A 259 32.34 20.84 2.66
CA PRO A 259 33.25 21.04 1.53
C PRO A 259 34.41 21.98 1.88
N ALA A 260 35.43 22.00 1.05
CA ALA A 260 36.60 22.86 1.13
C ALA A 260 36.50 24.05 0.17
N VAL A 261 37.35 25.06 0.41
CA VAL A 261 37.54 26.13 -0.58
C VAL A 261 38.09 25.52 -1.87
N GLY A 262 37.51 25.87 -3.01
CA GLY A 262 37.82 25.31 -4.32
C GLY A 262 36.79 24.31 -4.83
N ASP A 263 36.00 23.72 -3.93
CA ASP A 263 34.95 22.76 -4.32
C ASP A 263 33.80 23.47 -5.06
N ASN A 264 33.11 22.71 -5.91
CA ASN A 264 31.86 23.12 -6.53
C ASN A 264 30.72 22.24 -6.02
N VAL A 265 29.71 22.84 -5.39
CA VAL A 265 28.56 22.14 -4.83
C VAL A 265 27.30 22.67 -5.49
N ASP A 266 26.56 21.82 -6.19
CA ASP A 266 25.31 22.14 -6.88
C ASP A 266 25.37 23.40 -7.76
N GLY A 267 26.52 23.64 -8.39
CA GLY A 267 26.74 24.81 -9.25
C GLY A 267 27.27 26.05 -8.53
N PHE A 268 27.64 25.94 -7.26
CA PHE A 268 28.27 27.03 -6.51
C PHE A 268 29.75 26.73 -6.24
N ALA A 269 30.63 27.52 -6.87
CA ALA A 269 32.07 27.42 -6.66
C ALA A 269 32.48 28.14 -5.36
N LEU A 270 33.00 27.40 -4.38
CA LEU A 270 33.37 27.93 -3.08
C LEU A 270 34.72 28.66 -3.15
N GLN A 271 34.73 29.98 -2.97
CA GLN A 271 35.93 30.79 -3.15
C GLN A 271 36.68 31.06 -1.86
N ARG A 272 35.96 31.23 -0.74
CA ARG A 272 36.59 31.61 0.53
C ARG A 272 35.77 31.14 1.72
N LEU A 273 36.45 30.64 2.74
CA LEU A 273 35.85 30.40 4.05
C LEU A 273 35.58 31.75 4.74
N VAL A 274 34.32 31.99 5.08
CA VAL A 274 33.85 33.19 5.78
C VAL A 274 33.87 32.98 7.28
N ALA A 275 33.37 31.82 7.75
CA ALA A 275 33.35 31.48 9.16
C ALA A 275 33.38 29.96 9.38
N ASP A 276 34.01 29.55 10.48
CA ASP A 276 34.10 28.15 10.89
C ASP A 276 33.59 28.00 12.33
N GLY A 277 32.28 27.77 12.46
CA GLY A 277 31.61 27.67 13.76
C GLY A 277 31.55 26.24 14.30
N ARG A 278 31.04 26.08 15.53
CA ARG A 278 30.87 24.77 16.18
C ARG A 278 30.01 23.81 15.34
N TYR A 279 28.92 24.31 14.75
CA TYR A 279 27.94 23.48 14.05
C TYR A 279 27.95 23.66 12.53
N THR A 280 28.58 24.70 12.00
CA THR A 280 28.41 25.10 10.61
C THR A 280 29.65 25.78 10.05
N ARG A 281 29.93 25.62 8.76
CA ARG A 281 30.90 26.42 8.00
C ARG A 281 30.16 27.33 7.02
N LEU A 282 30.62 28.57 6.92
CA LEU A 282 30.11 29.55 5.96
C LEU A 282 31.17 29.80 4.89
N PHE A 283 30.76 29.77 3.63
CA PHE A 283 31.63 30.06 2.49
C PHE A 283 31.04 31.19 1.66
N LEU A 284 31.91 32.05 1.15
CA LEU A 284 31.60 32.91 0.03
C LEU A 284 31.79 32.07 -1.24
N GLY A 285 30.73 31.95 -2.03
CA GLY A 285 30.73 31.20 -3.29
C GLY A 285 30.28 32.07 -4.45
N LYS A 286 30.55 31.59 -5.66
CA LYS A 286 30.07 32.18 -6.90
C LYS A 286 29.07 31.23 -7.55
N ASP A 287 27.90 31.73 -7.91
CA ASP A 287 26.95 30.98 -8.74
C ASP A 287 27.54 30.77 -10.14
N THR A 288 27.68 29.52 -10.56
CA THR A 288 28.23 29.15 -11.88
C THR A 288 27.15 28.73 -12.87
N LEU A 289 25.90 28.60 -12.42
CA LEU A 289 24.75 28.22 -13.25
C LEU A 289 23.83 29.41 -13.55
N GLY A 290 23.85 30.44 -12.71
CA GLY A 290 23.10 31.69 -12.86
C GLY A 290 23.92 32.84 -13.45
N ASP A 291 23.74 34.04 -12.89
CA ASP A 291 24.31 35.29 -13.39
C ASP A 291 25.77 35.55 -12.97
N GLY A 292 26.40 34.61 -12.25
CA GLY A 292 27.74 34.81 -11.71
C GLY A 292 27.77 35.55 -10.37
N GLY A 293 26.62 35.76 -9.72
CA GLY A 293 26.49 36.45 -8.46
C GLY A 293 27.28 35.81 -7.31
N MET A 294 27.70 36.64 -6.36
CA MET A 294 28.37 36.19 -5.14
C MET A 294 27.32 35.88 -4.06
N VAL A 295 27.44 34.70 -3.45
CA VAL A 295 26.51 34.20 -2.42
C VAL A 295 27.25 33.73 -1.19
N VAL A 296 26.55 33.64 -0.05
CA VAL A 296 27.07 32.99 1.16
C VAL A 296 26.35 31.66 1.35
N LEU A 297 27.11 30.57 1.31
CA LEU A 297 26.60 29.21 1.49
C LEU A 297 26.94 28.71 2.90
N LYS A 298 25.98 28.04 3.53
CA LYS A 298 26.08 27.51 4.89
C LYS A 298 26.00 25.99 4.86
N PHE A 299 27.06 25.33 5.31
CA PHE A 299 27.12 23.88 5.42
C PHE A 299 27.09 23.46 6.88
N PRO A 300 26.18 22.57 7.30
CA PRO A 300 26.25 21.96 8.62
C PRO A 300 27.49 21.06 8.70
N LYS A 301 28.13 21.04 9.87
CA LYS A 301 29.10 19.99 10.20
C LYS A 301 28.31 18.73 10.58
N PRO A 302 28.80 17.52 10.25
CA PRO A 302 28.28 16.31 10.84
C PRO A 302 28.35 16.48 12.36
N ALA A 303 27.21 16.65 13.00
CA ALA A 303 27.17 16.65 14.44
C ALA A 303 27.65 15.25 14.86
N VAL A 304 28.66 15.21 15.73
CA VAL A 304 29.05 14.00 16.44
C VAL A 304 27.76 13.41 17.03
N VAL A 305 27.32 12.26 16.52
CA VAL A 305 26.10 11.53 16.94
C VAL A 305 26.21 11.03 18.40
N SER A 306 27.20 11.50 19.17
CA SER A 306 27.52 11.05 20.53
C SER A 306 27.32 12.10 21.65
N GLU A 307 26.55 13.17 21.42
CA GLU A 307 26.11 14.09 22.50
C GLU A 307 24.59 14.01 22.75
N ARG A 308 24.01 12.80 22.74
CA ARG A 308 22.69 12.51 23.33
C ARG A 308 22.73 11.27 24.19
#